data_AF-A0A7X9EXU3-F1
#
_entry.id   AF-A0A7X9EXU3-F1
#
_cell.length_a   1.000
_cell.length_b   1.000
_cell.length_c   1.000
_cell.angle_alpha   90.00
_cell.angle_beta   90.00
_cell.angle_gamma   90.00
#
_symmetry.space_group_name_H-M   'P 1'
#
loop_
_entity.id
_entity.type
_entity.pdbx_description
1 polymer ?
#
loop_
_entity_poly.entity_id
_entity_poly.type
_entity_poly.pdbx_seq_one_letter_code
_entity_poly.pdbx_strand_id
1 'polypeptide(L)'
;MDKIKQLIDTNQLKTSYLSTLEQQSKLFFHYDNLSDTLMILFISPENETIVHYLDRYVAILYTPEDHEIVGLQIEDFQSDFIPMYSELQRAWCLRDFVVDNENIWDLTIKIEEQQHIIALEIIKATQTVIGKSAEEFERVLEYA
;
A
#
# COMPACT_ATOMS: atom_id res chain seq x y z
N MET A 1 18.14 7.94 -17.42
CA MET A 1 16.77 7.51 -17.07
C MET A 1 15.84 8.55 -17.63
N ASP A 2 14.98 8.17 -18.57
CA ASP A 2 13.92 9.05 -19.04
C ASP A 2 12.97 9.32 -17.87
N LYS A 3 12.66 10.60 -17.62
CA LYS A 3 11.71 10.96 -16.57
C LYS A 3 10.34 10.42 -16.99
N ILE A 4 9.72 9.60 -16.14
CA ILE A 4 8.34 9.17 -16.33
C ILE A 4 7.48 10.43 -16.46
N LYS A 5 6.78 10.57 -17.60
CA LYS A 5 5.92 11.72 -17.85
C LYS A 5 4.62 11.53 -17.10
N GLN A 6 4.47 12.24 -15.99
CA GLN A 6 3.27 12.24 -15.16
C GLN A 6 2.11 12.98 -15.88
N LEU A 7 0.88 12.51 -15.67
CA LEU A 7 -0.32 13.12 -16.25
C LEU A 7 -0.67 14.46 -15.59
N ILE A 8 -0.45 14.54 -14.28
CA ILE A 8 -0.61 15.73 -13.44
C ILE A 8 0.60 15.86 -12.52
N ASP A 9 0.86 17.05 -11.97
CA ASP A 9 1.95 17.22 -11.01
C ASP A 9 1.56 16.59 -9.66
N THR A 10 2.50 15.94 -8.96
CA THR A 10 2.24 15.31 -7.64
C THR A 10 1.65 16.30 -6.62
N ASN A 11 1.95 17.59 -6.72
CA ASN A 11 1.41 18.63 -5.81
C ASN A 11 -0.07 18.96 -6.04
N GLN A 12 -0.67 18.46 -7.12
CA GLN A 12 -2.10 18.61 -7.43
C GLN A 12 -2.94 17.49 -6.82
N LEU A 13 -2.30 16.43 -6.34
CA LEU A 13 -2.94 15.31 -5.66
C LEU A 13 -3.31 15.70 -4.24
N LYS A 14 -4.47 15.25 -3.81
CA LYS A 14 -5.04 15.55 -2.50
C LYS A 14 -4.92 14.34 -1.58
N THR A 15 -4.85 14.61 -0.28
CA THR A 15 -4.85 13.59 0.78
C THR A 15 -6.03 13.79 1.72
N SER A 16 -7.02 14.62 1.34
CA SER A 16 -8.16 14.94 2.20
C SER A 16 -8.98 13.69 2.50
N TYR A 17 -9.10 12.78 1.54
CA TYR A 17 -9.73 11.49 1.74
C TYR A 17 -9.06 10.70 2.88
N LEU A 18 -7.73 10.53 2.82
CA LEU A 18 -6.95 9.84 3.87
C LEU A 18 -7.18 10.49 5.25
N SER A 19 -7.30 11.81 5.30
CA SER A 19 -7.58 12.52 6.55
C SER A 19 -8.99 12.30 7.11
N THR A 20 -9.94 11.85 6.29
CA THR A 20 -11.33 11.55 6.70
C THR A 20 -11.58 10.09 7.04
N LEU A 21 -10.61 9.21 6.80
CA LEU A 21 -10.74 7.80 7.14
C LEU A 21 -10.83 7.66 8.67
N GLU A 22 -11.97 7.14 9.12
CA GLU A 22 -12.22 6.82 10.53
C GLU A 22 -11.43 5.58 10.96
N GLN A 23 -11.40 5.27 12.26
CA GLN A 23 -10.59 4.22 12.89
C GLN A 23 -10.95 2.75 12.51
N GLN A 24 -11.55 2.52 11.34
CA GLN A 24 -11.94 1.21 10.81
C GLN A 24 -11.96 1.19 9.27
N SER A 25 -11.18 2.04 8.60
CA SER A 25 -11.14 2.05 7.14
C SER A 25 -10.62 0.72 6.61
N LYS A 26 -11.46 0.02 5.85
CA LYS A 26 -11.11 -1.30 5.30
C LYS A 26 -9.91 -1.17 4.37
N LEU A 27 -8.81 -1.82 4.77
CA LEU A 27 -7.62 -1.97 3.95
C LEU A 27 -7.85 -3.09 2.92
N PHE A 28 -7.71 -2.78 1.64
CA PHE A 28 -7.71 -3.77 0.58
C PHE A 28 -6.26 -4.04 0.17
N PHE A 29 -5.79 -5.23 0.50
CA PHE A 29 -4.43 -5.68 0.21
C PHE A 29 -4.47 -6.74 -0.89
N HIS A 30 -3.88 -6.44 -2.04
CA HIS A 30 -3.89 -7.34 -3.21
C HIS A 30 -2.49 -7.48 -3.79
N TYR A 31 -1.98 -8.71 -3.81
CA TYR A 31 -0.73 -9.04 -4.46
C TYR A 31 -0.98 -9.93 -5.69
N ASP A 32 -0.58 -9.44 -6.85
CA ASP A 32 -0.59 -10.19 -8.11
C ASP A 32 0.79 -10.84 -8.33
N ASN A 33 0.83 -12.16 -8.30
CA ASN A 33 2.05 -12.93 -8.48
C ASN A 33 2.52 -13.02 -9.94
N LEU A 34 1.66 -12.73 -10.92
CA LEU A 34 2.01 -12.78 -12.35
C LEU A 34 2.76 -11.52 -12.76
N SER A 35 2.33 -10.36 -12.27
CA SER A 35 2.99 -9.07 -12.52
C SER A 35 4.00 -8.69 -11.45
N ASP A 36 4.05 -9.42 -10.32
CA ASP A 36 4.83 -9.06 -9.13
C ASP A 36 4.49 -7.66 -8.60
N THR A 37 3.19 -7.36 -8.56
CA THR A 37 2.69 -6.04 -8.17
C THR A 37 1.87 -6.17 -6.89
N LEU A 38 2.18 -5.33 -5.91
CA LEU A 38 1.37 -5.18 -4.70
C LEU A 38 0.55 -3.90 -4.77
N MET A 39 -0.74 -3.99 -4.48
CA MET A 39 -1.65 -2.86 -4.31
C MET A 39 -2.19 -2.82 -2.89
N ILE A 40 -2.17 -1.61 -2.31
CA ILE A 40 -2.75 -1.28 -1.02
C ILE A 40 -3.76 -0.16 -1.27
N LEU A 41 -5.03 -0.42 -1.02
CA LEU A 41 -6.14 0.48 -1.31
C LEU A 41 -6.97 0.76 -0.05
N PHE A 42 -7.41 2.01 0.10
CA PHE A 42 -8.32 2.45 1.15
C PHE A 42 -9.76 2.63 0.65
N ILE A 43 -9.98 2.42 -0.65
CA ILE A 43 -11.31 2.35 -1.29
C ILE A 43 -11.52 0.94 -1.86
N SER A 44 -12.78 0.61 -2.19
CA SER A 44 -13.08 -0.66 -2.88
C SER A 44 -12.28 -0.75 -4.20
N PRO A 45 -11.68 -1.92 -4.51
CA PRO A 45 -10.91 -2.12 -5.74
C PRO A 45 -11.75 -2.06 -7.02
N GLU A 46 -13.08 -2.01 -6.91
CA GLU A 46 -13.99 -1.79 -8.04
C GLU A 46 -14.01 -0.32 -8.52
N ASN A 47 -13.51 0.61 -7.70
CA ASN A 47 -13.42 2.01 -8.09
C ASN A 47 -12.27 2.22 -9.06
N GLU A 48 -12.50 3.03 -10.09
CA GLU A 48 -11.46 3.42 -11.03
C GLU A 48 -10.38 4.25 -10.33
N THR A 49 -9.12 3.89 -10.55
CA THR A 49 -7.96 4.61 -10.03
C THR A 49 -6.93 4.82 -11.14
N ILE A 50 -6.16 5.89 -11.02
CA ILE A 50 -5.04 6.19 -11.90
C ILE A 50 -3.73 5.93 -11.15
N VAL A 51 -2.81 5.25 -11.81
CA VAL A 51 -1.46 4.97 -11.30
C VAL A 51 -0.55 6.16 -11.59
N HIS A 52 0.02 6.75 -10.54
CA HIS A 52 0.98 7.84 -10.63
C HIS A 52 2.33 7.42 -10.07
N TYR A 53 3.26 7.08 -10.97
CA TYR A 53 4.61 6.68 -10.60
C TYR A 53 5.40 7.85 -10.00
N LEU A 54 5.91 7.63 -8.79
CA LEU A 54 6.83 8.52 -8.11
C LEU A 54 8.28 8.13 -8.41
N ASP A 55 8.56 6.84 -8.52
CA ASP A 55 9.80 6.30 -9.04
C ASP A 55 9.57 5.00 -9.84
N ARG A 56 10.59 4.15 -9.98
CA ARG A 56 10.50 2.88 -10.71
C ARG A 56 9.60 1.85 -10.01
N TYR A 57 9.57 1.86 -8.68
CA TYR A 57 8.91 0.84 -7.87
C TYR A 57 7.62 1.34 -7.26
N VAL A 58 7.56 2.62 -6.87
CA VAL A 58 6.50 3.18 -6.06
C VAL A 58 5.60 4.07 -6.91
N ALA A 59 4.31 3.77 -6.86
CA ALA A 59 3.26 4.61 -7.38
C ALA A 59 2.19 4.90 -6.31
N ILE A 60 1.61 6.09 -6.40
CA ILE A 60 0.39 6.44 -5.66
C ILE A 60 -0.80 6.21 -6.56
N LEU A 61 -1.89 5.75 -5.97
CA LEU A 61 -3.17 5.53 -6.65
C LEU A 61 -4.10 6.67 -6.28
N TYR A 62 -4.71 7.30 -7.28
CA TYR A 62 -5.64 8.40 -7.06
C TYR A 62 -6.93 8.25 -7.87
N THR A 63 -8.02 8.82 -7.37
CA THR A 63 -9.33 8.85 -8.04
C THR A 63 -9.37 9.89 -9.16
N PRO A 64 -9.88 9.55 -10.36
CA PRO A 64 -9.84 10.45 -11.51
C PRO A 64 -10.71 11.70 -11.36
N GLU A 65 -11.77 11.66 -10.55
CA GLU A 65 -12.74 12.74 -10.43
C GLU A 65 -12.24 13.93 -9.61
N ASP A 66 -11.58 13.66 -8.49
CA ASP A 66 -11.20 14.66 -7.48
C ASP A 66 -9.71 14.67 -7.15
N HIS A 67 -8.93 13.73 -7.72
CA HIS A 67 -7.50 13.55 -7.52
C HIS A 67 -7.13 13.24 -6.06
N GLU A 68 -8.02 12.59 -5.32
CA GLU A 68 -7.71 12.10 -3.97
C GLU A 68 -6.82 10.86 -4.04
N ILE A 69 -5.75 10.86 -3.25
CA ILE A 69 -4.90 9.69 -3.06
C ILE A 69 -5.68 8.68 -2.22
N VAL A 70 -5.78 7.47 -2.74
CA VAL A 70 -6.60 6.38 -2.18
C VAL A 70 -5.82 5.09 -2.00
N GLY A 71 -4.53 5.08 -2.33
CA GLY A 71 -3.71 3.89 -2.17
C GLY A 71 -2.29 4.02 -2.71
N LEU A 72 -1.60 2.88 -2.67
CA LEU A 72 -0.23 2.68 -3.11
C LEU A 72 -0.13 1.44 -3.98
N GLN A 73 0.76 1.50 -4.96
CA GLN A 73 1.14 0.37 -5.80
C GLN A 73 2.66 0.24 -5.79
N ILE A 74 3.14 -0.98 -5.59
CA ILE A 74 4.56 -1.32 -5.59
C ILE A 74 4.83 -2.36 -6.69
N GLU A 75 5.69 -2.00 -7.65
CA GLU A 75 6.15 -2.86 -8.74
C GLU A 75 7.40 -3.66 -8.35
N ASP A 76 7.62 -4.77 -9.06
CA ASP A 76 8.72 -5.72 -8.80
C ASP A 76 8.79 -6.08 -7.30
N PHE A 77 7.63 -6.27 -6.65
CA PHE A 77 7.49 -6.24 -5.19
C PHE A 77 8.31 -7.33 -4.49
N GLN A 78 8.13 -8.58 -4.88
CA GLN A 78 8.82 -9.72 -4.28
C GLN A 78 10.21 -9.91 -4.87
N SER A 79 10.41 -9.63 -6.16
CA SER A 79 11.66 -9.87 -6.87
C SER A 79 12.74 -8.84 -6.55
N ASP A 80 12.41 -7.54 -6.55
CA ASP A 80 13.37 -6.45 -6.37
C ASP A 80 13.11 -5.67 -5.08
N PHE A 81 11.86 -5.26 -4.82
CA PHE A 81 11.55 -4.29 -3.75
C PHE A 81 11.77 -4.87 -2.34
N ILE A 82 11.21 -6.04 -2.03
CA ILE A 82 11.37 -6.69 -0.72
C ILE A 82 12.86 -6.89 -0.34
N PRO A 83 13.73 -7.43 -1.23
CA PRO A 83 15.16 -7.57 -0.94
C PRO A 83 15.88 -6.26 -0.58
N MET A 84 15.35 -5.09 -0.96
CA MET A 84 15.93 -3.79 -0.62
C MET A 84 15.71 -3.41 0.85
N TYR A 85 14.72 -4.00 1.54
CA TYR A 85 14.30 -3.61 2.89
C TYR A 85 14.23 -4.82 3.83
N SER A 86 15.22 -4.97 4.70
CA SER A 86 15.33 -6.14 5.59
C SER A 86 14.15 -6.32 6.54
N GLU A 87 13.53 -5.22 7.01
CA GLU A 87 12.36 -5.30 7.89
C GLU A 87 11.11 -5.77 7.13
N LEU A 88 10.91 -5.27 5.91
CA LEU A 88 9.83 -5.74 5.03
C LEU A 88 10.02 -7.20 4.63
N GLN A 89 11.27 -7.63 4.40
CA GLN A 89 11.59 -9.04 4.14
C GLN A 89 11.18 -9.93 5.33
N ARG A 90 11.45 -9.51 6.58
CA ARG A 90 11.00 -10.25 7.76
C ARG A 90 9.49 -10.30 7.85
N ALA A 91 8.81 -9.16 7.68
CA ALA A 91 7.35 -9.10 7.71
C ALA A 91 6.73 -10.00 6.62
N TRP A 92 7.29 -10.01 5.42
CA TRP A 92 6.77 -10.82 4.30
C TRP A 92 7.06 -12.33 4.45
N CYS A 93 8.24 -12.70 4.96
CA CYS A 93 8.63 -14.10 5.15
C CYS A 93 7.82 -14.82 6.24
N LEU A 94 7.11 -14.11 7.11
CA LEU A 94 6.20 -14.71 8.09
C LEU A 94 4.98 -15.42 7.47
N ARG A 95 4.89 -15.51 6.14
CA ARG A 95 3.99 -16.42 5.38
C ARG A 95 4.07 -17.90 5.80
N ASP A 96 5.08 -18.31 6.57
CA ASP A 96 5.24 -19.67 7.10
C ASP A 96 4.44 -19.93 8.40
N PHE A 97 3.38 -19.18 8.69
CA PHE A 97 2.44 -19.57 9.75
C PHE A 97 1.76 -20.90 9.39
N VAL A 98 2.37 -22.00 9.84
CA VAL A 98 1.72 -23.29 10.00
C VAL A 98 0.55 -23.07 10.93
N VAL A 99 -0.66 -23.14 10.37
CA VAL A 99 -1.90 -23.06 11.12
C VAL A 99 -2.06 -24.35 11.92
N ASP A 100 -1.63 -24.33 13.17
CA ASP A 100 -2.01 -25.36 14.12
C ASP A 100 -3.48 -25.14 14.53
N ASN A 101 -4.41 -25.82 13.84
CA ASN A 101 -5.79 -26.06 14.29
C ASN A 101 -6.60 -24.84 14.82
N GLU A 102 -6.52 -23.67 14.16
CA GLU A 102 -7.31 -22.50 14.56
C GLU A 102 -8.58 -22.29 13.70
N ASN A 103 -9.59 -21.66 14.32
CA ASN A 103 -10.88 -21.34 13.72
C ASN A 103 -10.71 -20.40 12.51
N ILE A 104 -11.58 -20.50 11.50
CA ILE A 104 -11.54 -19.67 10.28
C ILE A 104 -11.58 -18.16 10.61
N TRP A 105 -12.25 -17.79 11.69
CA TRP A 105 -12.30 -16.41 12.18
C TRP A 105 -10.96 -15.92 12.69
N ASP A 106 -10.24 -16.74 13.46
CA ASP A 106 -8.92 -16.40 14.01
C ASP A 106 -7.89 -16.26 12.87
N LEU A 107 -8.03 -17.07 11.82
CA LEU A 107 -7.23 -16.97 10.61
C LEU A 107 -7.47 -15.66 9.86
N THR A 108 -8.72 -15.24 9.74
CA THR A 108 -9.07 -13.98 9.06
C THR A 108 -8.45 -12.80 9.79
N ILE A 109 -8.57 -12.76 11.13
CA ILE A 109 -7.99 -11.70 11.96
C ILE A 109 -6.47 -11.66 11.82
N LYS A 110 -5.79 -12.81 11.89
CA LYS A 110 -4.33 -12.88 11.73
C LYS A 110 -3.85 -12.43 10.36
N ILE A 111 -4.61 -12.74 9.30
CA ILE A 111 -4.29 -12.27 7.94
C ILE A 111 -4.43 -10.75 7.86
N GLU A 112 -5.51 -10.18 8.41
CA GLU A 112 -5.73 -8.73 8.43
C GLU A 112 -4.62 -8.00 9.21
N GLU A 113 -4.27 -8.48 10.42
CA GLU A 113 -3.15 -7.95 11.21
C GLU A 113 -1.82 -8.01 10.43
N GLN A 114 -1.58 -9.10 9.71
CA GLN A 114 -0.36 -9.25 8.92
C GLN A 114 -0.31 -8.29 7.73
N GLN A 115 -1.42 -8.13 7.01
CA GLN A 115 -1.53 -7.16 5.91
C GLN A 115 -1.27 -5.74 6.42
N HIS A 116 -1.76 -5.44 7.61
CA HIS A 116 -1.55 -4.16 8.27
C HIS A 116 -0.07 -3.89 8.57
N ILE A 117 0.61 -4.87 9.19
CA ILE A 117 2.05 -4.77 9.48
C ILE A 117 2.85 -4.56 8.19
N ILE A 118 2.53 -5.32 7.13
CA ILE A 118 3.22 -5.18 5.84
C ILE A 118 2.97 -3.78 5.25
N ALA A 119 1.74 -3.28 5.30
CA ALA A 119 1.41 -1.95 4.78
C ALA A 119 2.18 -0.84 5.52
N LEU A 120 2.27 -0.91 6.86
CA LEU A 120 3.06 0.02 7.66
C LEU A 120 4.54 0.00 7.26
N GLU A 121 5.14 -1.18 7.13
CA GLU A 121 6.55 -1.29 6.75
C GLU A 121 6.81 -0.78 5.32
N ILE A 122 5.85 -0.95 4.40
CA ILE A 122 5.94 -0.37 3.05
C ILE A 122 5.92 1.15 3.11
N ILE A 123 5.03 1.76 3.89
CA ILE A 123 4.96 3.23 3.99
C ILE A 123 6.25 3.78 4.59
N LYS A 124 6.79 3.16 5.63
CA LYS A 124 8.10 3.54 6.19
C LYS A 124 9.21 3.42 5.16
N ALA A 125 9.26 2.32 4.41
CA ALA A 125 10.25 2.09 3.35
C ALA A 125 10.15 3.12 2.21
N THR A 126 8.94 3.59 1.91
CA THR A 126 8.64 4.50 0.80
C THR A 126 8.52 5.97 1.23
N GLN A 127 8.73 6.30 2.51
CA GLN A 127 8.56 7.64 3.07
C GLN A 127 9.35 8.71 2.32
N THR A 128 10.58 8.39 1.90
CA THR A 128 11.43 9.33 1.14
C THR A 128 10.94 9.61 -0.29
N VAL A 129 10.15 8.69 -0.85
CA VAL A 129 9.61 8.75 -2.22
C VAL A 129 8.24 9.43 -2.21
N ILE A 130 7.37 9.02 -1.27
CA ILE A 130 6.00 9.54 -1.13
C ILE A 130 5.99 10.94 -0.48
N GLY A 131 6.98 11.25 0.36
CA GLY A 131 7.09 12.53 1.03
C GLY A 131 5.98 12.75 2.05
N LYS A 132 5.34 13.93 2.04
CA LYS A 132 4.36 14.33 3.06
C LYS A 132 3.14 13.41 3.15
N SER A 133 2.75 12.77 2.05
CA SER A 133 1.60 11.85 2.06
C SER A 133 1.88 10.58 2.87
N ALA A 134 3.15 10.25 3.15
CA ALA A 134 3.49 9.12 4.01
C ALA A 134 2.95 9.29 5.43
N GLU A 135 3.00 10.49 6.01
CA GLU A 135 2.46 10.79 7.34
C GLU A 135 0.93 10.55 7.39
N GLU A 136 0.24 10.90 6.30
CA GLU A 136 -1.20 10.66 6.16
C GLU A 136 -1.52 9.16 6.08
N PHE A 137 -0.73 8.40 5.31
CA PHE A 137 -0.88 6.94 5.24
C PHE A 137 -0.57 6.25 6.57
N GLU A 138 0.51 6.62 7.25
CA GLU A 138 0.85 6.08 8.57
C GLU A 138 -0.29 6.33 9.56
N ARG A 139 -0.84 7.55 9.59
CA ARG A 139 -1.96 7.88 10.46
C ARG A 139 -3.18 7.02 10.18
N VAL A 140 -3.53 6.80 8.91
CA VAL A 140 -4.67 5.95 8.55
C VAL A 140 -4.47 4.53 9.05
N LEU A 141 -3.26 3.98 8.89
CA LEU A 141 -2.96 2.64 9.37
C LEU A 141 -2.87 2.58 10.90
N GLU A 142 -2.29 3.54 11.61
CA GLU A 142 -2.28 3.51 13.09
C GLU A 142 -3.68 3.38 13.72
N TYR A 143 -4.73 3.76 12.98
CA TYR A 143 -6.10 3.68 13.41
C TYR A 143 -6.96 2.63 12.70
N ALA A 144 -6.47 1.88 11.69
CA ALA A 144 -7.25 0.89 10.94
C ALA A 144 -7.14 -0.52 11.54
#